data_AF-A0A804NDE6-F1
#
_entry.id   AF-A0A804NDE6-F1
#
_cell.length_a   1.000
_cell.length_b   1.000
_cell.length_c   1.000
_cell.angle_alpha   90.00
_cell.angle_beta   90.00
_cell.angle_gamma   90.00
#
_symmetry.space_group_name_H-M   'P 1'
#
loop_
_entity.id
_entity.type
_entity.pdbx_description
1 polymer ?
#
loop_
_entity_poly.entity_id
_entity_poly.type
_entity_poly.pdbx_seq_one_letter_code
_entity_poly.pdbx_strand_id
1 'polypeptide(L)'
;MCCVVFDFADPTKDVREKEVKRQTLLELVDYITSATSKFPEPVVQEVVRMVSVNLFRVPSPAPRENKALESFDMEEEESVMDPAWSHLQIVYELFLRFIQSPETNAKLAKRYIDHGFIIRLLDLFDSEDPREREYLKTILHRIYDKFIRKAINNIFYRFIFETEKHNGIAELLEILGSIINGFALPLKEEHKLFLVCHFHMSSRIDHSRLPLPHDGMLVLWELRSVPILFVLFSSTPEYNSYFFF
;
A
#
# COMPACT_ATOMS: atom_id res chain seq x y z
N MET A 1 7.24 15.23 -20.80
CA MET A 1 6.25 15.99 -20.01
C MET A 1 5.84 15.27 -18.72
N CYS A 2 5.38 14.02 -18.76
CA CYS A 2 4.84 13.32 -17.57
C CYS A 2 5.84 13.07 -16.42
N CYS A 3 7.14 13.19 -16.68
CA CYS A 3 8.20 13.05 -15.66
C CYS A 3 8.59 14.37 -14.98
N VAL A 4 7.99 15.50 -15.37
CA VAL A 4 8.22 16.78 -14.68
C VAL A 4 7.36 16.79 -13.43
N VAL A 5 7.99 16.88 -12.25
CA VAL A 5 7.29 17.01 -10.97
C VAL A 5 6.99 18.48 -10.74
N PHE A 6 5.71 18.80 -10.47
CA PHE A 6 5.29 20.17 -10.15
C PHE A 6 5.11 20.29 -8.64
N ASP A 7 5.40 21.47 -8.11
CA ASP A 7 5.10 21.83 -6.73
C ASP A 7 3.62 22.21 -6.60
N PHE A 8 2.91 21.52 -5.72
CA PHE A 8 1.50 21.77 -5.42
C PHE A 8 1.28 22.58 -4.14
N ALA A 9 2.35 22.98 -3.44
CA ALA A 9 2.25 23.87 -2.28
C ALA A 9 1.66 25.25 -2.67
N ASP A 10 1.92 25.70 -3.90
CA ASP A 10 1.27 26.87 -4.48
C ASP A 10 0.36 26.46 -5.66
N PRO A 11 -0.97 26.47 -5.49
CA PRO A 11 -1.90 26.09 -6.54
C PRO A 11 -1.93 27.06 -7.73
N THR A 12 -1.38 28.27 -7.57
CA THR A 12 -1.39 29.31 -8.62
C THR A 12 -0.17 29.26 -9.53
N LYS A 13 0.86 28.49 -9.17
CA LYS A 13 2.04 28.26 -10.02
C LYS A 13 1.78 27.18 -11.05
N ASP A 14 2.30 27.40 -12.26
CA ASP A 14 2.33 26.43 -13.36
C ASP A 14 0.95 25.86 -13.71
N VAL A 15 -0.14 26.63 -13.53
CA VAL A 15 -1.53 26.14 -13.71
C VAL A 15 -1.73 25.51 -15.08
N ARG A 16 -1.21 26.14 -16.13
CA ARG A 16 -1.32 25.66 -17.50
C ARG A 16 -0.51 24.39 -17.71
N GLU A 17 0.72 24.35 -17.22
CA GLU A 17 1.64 23.22 -17.35
C GLU A 17 1.16 22.01 -16.53
N LYS A 18 0.57 22.25 -15.36
CA LYS A 18 -0.11 21.25 -14.54
C LYS A 18 -1.29 20.66 -15.30
N GLU A 19 -2.17 21.49 -15.87
CA GLU A 19 -3.30 21.01 -16.67
C GLU A 19 -2.86 20.23 -17.91
N VAL A 20 -1.82 20.69 -18.63
CA VAL A 20 -1.24 19.95 -19.76
C VAL A 20 -0.73 18.58 -19.31
N LYS A 21 0.01 18.52 -18.19
CA LYS A 21 0.47 17.24 -17.64
C LYS A 21 -0.70 16.33 -17.27
N ARG A 22 -1.75 16.88 -16.66
CA ARG A 22 -2.96 16.12 -16.29
C ARG A 22 -3.61 15.49 -17.51
N GLN A 23 -3.81 16.27 -18.57
CA GLN A 23 -4.39 15.77 -19.83
C GLN A 23 -3.51 14.72 -20.48
N THR A 24 -2.19 14.94 -20.56
CA THR A 24 -1.26 13.94 -21.11
C THR A 24 -1.28 12.63 -20.30
N LEU A 25 -1.39 12.70 -18.97
CA LEU A 25 -1.49 11.50 -18.14
C LEU A 25 -2.80 10.74 -18.40
N LEU A 26 -3.93 11.44 -18.60
CA LEU A 26 -5.21 10.82 -18.96
C LEU A 26 -5.15 10.13 -20.32
N GLU A 27 -4.57 10.80 -21.34
CA GLU A 27 -4.35 10.20 -22.65
C GLU A 27 -3.50 8.91 -22.56
N LEU A 28 -2.50 8.88 -21.68
CA LEU A 28 -1.70 7.68 -21.45
C LEU A 28 -2.50 6.56 -20.77
N VAL A 29 -3.40 6.89 -19.83
CA VAL A 29 -4.31 5.90 -19.23
C VAL A 29 -5.21 5.29 -20.30
N ASP A 30 -5.77 6.11 -21.19
CA ASP A 30 -6.61 5.64 -22.30
C ASP A 30 -5.81 4.80 -23.29
N TYR A 31 -4.56 5.18 -23.59
CA TYR A 31 -3.65 4.39 -24.43
C TYR A 31 -3.37 3.01 -23.82
N ILE A 32 -3.01 2.94 -22.53
CA ILE A 32 -2.73 1.65 -21.86
C ILE A 32 -3.99 0.79 -21.78
N THR A 33 -5.16 1.40 -21.56
CA THR A 33 -6.44 0.68 -21.45
C THR A 33 -6.92 0.16 -22.80
N SER A 34 -6.65 0.87 -23.89
CA SER A 34 -7.06 0.50 -25.26
C SER A 34 -6.03 -0.33 -26.02
N ALA A 35 -4.86 -0.59 -25.44
CA ALA A 35 -3.81 -1.38 -26.07
C ALA A 35 -4.29 -2.80 -26.37
N THR A 36 -4.17 -3.20 -27.64
CA THR A 36 -4.50 -4.55 -28.15
C THR A 36 -3.26 -5.39 -28.47
N SER A 37 -2.08 -4.85 -28.19
CA SER A 37 -0.80 -5.48 -28.47
C SER A 37 0.17 -5.26 -27.33
N LYS A 38 1.10 -6.20 -27.18
CA LYS A 38 2.11 -6.17 -26.13
C LYS A 38 2.90 -4.86 -26.13
N PHE A 39 3.09 -4.30 -24.95
CA PHE A 39 3.90 -3.10 -24.79
C PHE A 39 5.37 -3.37 -25.16
N PRO A 40 5.96 -2.58 -26.07
CA PRO A 40 7.38 -2.71 -26.39
C PRO A 40 8.24 -2.25 -25.21
N GLU A 41 9.47 -2.76 -25.11
CA GLU A 41 10.41 -2.48 -24.01
C GLU A 41 10.62 -0.99 -23.72
N PRO A 42 10.77 -0.09 -24.71
CA PRO A 42 10.88 1.35 -24.46
C PRO A 42 9.66 1.94 -23.74
N VAL A 43 8.45 1.44 -24.04
CA VAL A 43 7.22 1.91 -23.39
C VAL A 43 7.17 1.45 -21.94
N VAL A 44 7.52 0.19 -21.68
CA VAL A 44 7.59 -0.34 -20.31
C VAL A 44 8.58 0.46 -19.46
N GLN A 45 9.76 0.74 -20.00
CA GLN A 45 10.79 1.53 -19.33
C GLN A 45 10.29 2.95 -19.00
N GLU A 46 9.67 3.63 -19.96
CA GLU A 46 9.17 4.99 -19.78
C GLU A 46 7.99 5.05 -18.80
N VAL A 47 7.10 4.06 -18.82
CA VAL A 47 6.00 3.95 -17.83
C VAL A 47 6.57 3.77 -16.43
N VAL A 48 7.47 2.81 -16.20
CA VAL A 48 8.05 2.57 -14.87
C VAL A 48 8.88 3.76 -14.40
N ARG A 49 9.60 4.44 -15.29
CA ARG A 49 10.34 5.67 -14.99
C ARG A 49 9.39 6.81 -14.60
N MET A 50 8.30 7.00 -15.36
CA MET A 50 7.29 8.02 -15.07
C MET A 50 6.63 7.78 -13.71
N VAL A 51 6.24 6.54 -13.42
CA VAL A 51 5.68 6.14 -12.13
C VAL A 51 6.69 6.40 -11.01
N SER A 52 7.94 5.98 -11.18
CA SER A 52 8.98 6.18 -10.16
C SER A 52 9.21 7.64 -9.79
N VAL A 53 9.26 8.52 -10.79
CA VAL A 53 9.50 9.96 -10.59
C VAL A 53 8.30 10.64 -9.93
N ASN A 54 7.09 10.15 -10.19
CA ASN A 54 5.87 10.72 -9.63
C ASN A 54 5.46 10.09 -8.29
N LEU A 55 5.82 8.86 -7.96
CA LEU A 55 5.40 8.23 -6.69
C LEU A 55 6.47 8.36 -5.60
N PHE A 56 7.74 8.15 -5.93
CA PHE A 56 8.82 8.15 -4.95
C PHE A 56 9.34 9.55 -4.65
N ARG A 57 8.42 10.38 -4.15
CA ARG A 57 8.71 11.72 -3.64
C ARG A 57 9.29 11.59 -2.23
N VAL A 58 10.12 12.55 -1.85
CA VAL A 58 10.40 12.74 -0.42
C VAL A 58 9.09 13.25 0.19
N PRO A 59 8.46 12.54 1.15
CA PRO A 59 7.31 13.06 1.86
C PRO A 59 7.69 14.45 2.38
N SER A 60 6.87 15.47 2.11
CA SER A 60 7.08 16.77 2.73
C SER A 60 7.20 16.52 4.24
N PRO A 61 8.27 16.98 4.92
CA PRO A 61 8.46 16.67 6.33
C PRO A 61 7.21 17.12 7.07
N ALA A 62 6.45 16.15 7.59
CA ALA A 62 5.35 16.45 8.48
C ALA A 62 5.92 17.34 9.60
N PRO A 63 5.24 18.42 10.01
CA PRO A 63 5.70 19.26 11.10
C PRO A 63 5.46 18.52 12.41
N ARG A 64 6.24 17.46 12.67
CA ARG A 64 6.21 16.68 13.91
C ARG A 64 7.59 16.68 14.56
N GLU A 65 8.13 17.88 14.77
CA GLU A 65 9.12 18.15 15.81
C GLU A 65 8.68 19.39 16.58
N ASN A 66 8.42 19.24 17.89
CA ASN A 66 8.29 20.27 18.92
C ASN A 66 6.89 20.78 19.36
N LYS A 67 5.95 19.88 19.66
CA LYS A 67 5.00 20.10 20.77
C LYS A 67 4.91 18.86 21.67
N ALA A 68 5.99 18.62 22.41
CA ALA A 68 5.84 18.03 23.73
C ALA A 68 5.16 19.09 24.62
N LEU A 69 4.19 18.64 25.42
CA LEU A 69 3.33 19.37 26.37
C LEU A 69 1.90 19.70 25.89
N GLU A 70 0.97 18.93 26.48
CA GLU A 70 -0.33 19.38 26.98
C GLU A 70 -1.48 19.58 25.97
N SER A 71 -2.13 18.48 25.57
CA SER A 71 -3.60 18.34 25.69
C SER A 71 -4.05 16.93 25.28
N PHE A 72 -4.86 16.31 26.13
CA PHE A 72 -5.57 15.05 25.90
C PHE A 72 -6.80 15.32 25.02
N ASP A 73 -6.62 15.83 23.81
CA ASP A 73 -7.71 15.95 22.82
C ASP A 73 -7.39 15.03 21.64
N MET A 74 -8.01 13.83 21.67
CA MET A 74 -8.10 12.89 20.55
C MET A 74 -9.09 13.39 19.49
N GLU A 75 -9.08 14.68 19.18
CA GLU A 75 -9.92 15.25 18.14
C GLU A 75 -9.26 14.98 16.79
N GLU A 76 -9.81 13.97 16.10
CA GLU A 76 -9.80 13.80 14.64
C GLU A 76 -8.50 14.28 13.96
N GLU A 77 -7.50 13.39 13.83
CA GLU A 77 -6.39 13.61 12.88
C GLU A 77 -7.03 13.72 11.47
N GLU A 78 -7.38 14.94 11.09
CA GLU A 78 -7.98 15.31 9.82
C GLU A 78 -7.04 14.80 8.74
N SER A 79 -7.49 13.78 7.99
CA SER A 79 -6.62 13.04 7.07
C SER A 79 -5.96 14.03 6.11
N VAL A 80 -4.63 14.18 6.21
CA VAL A 80 -3.89 15.12 5.37
C VAL A 80 -3.96 14.60 3.94
N MET A 81 -4.74 15.29 3.10
CA MET A 81 -4.83 14.99 1.68
C MET A 81 -3.58 15.51 0.97
N ASP A 82 -2.97 14.68 0.12
CA ASP A 82 -1.83 15.14 -0.68
C ASP A 82 -2.30 16.24 -1.66
N PRO A 83 -1.68 17.45 -1.65
CA PRO A 83 -2.11 18.54 -2.52
C PRO A 83 -1.89 18.24 -4.02
N ALA A 84 -1.02 17.27 -4.35
CA ALA A 84 -0.79 16.76 -5.69
C ALA A 84 -1.69 15.55 -6.04
N TRP A 85 -2.70 15.23 -5.22
CA TRP A 85 -3.55 14.05 -5.39
C TRP A 85 -4.18 13.97 -6.79
N SER A 86 -4.59 15.10 -7.36
CA SER A 86 -5.19 15.16 -8.71
C SER A 86 -4.27 14.60 -9.80
N HIS A 87 -2.95 14.67 -9.63
CA HIS A 87 -1.98 14.06 -10.52
C HIS A 87 -1.57 12.67 -10.05
N LEU A 88 -1.39 12.46 -8.73
CA LEU A 88 -1.05 11.17 -8.15
C LEU A 88 -2.07 10.09 -8.50
N GLN A 89 -3.35 10.40 -8.35
CA GLN A 89 -4.44 9.47 -8.66
C GLN A 89 -4.32 8.93 -10.09
N ILE A 90 -4.03 9.80 -11.07
CA ILE A 90 -3.91 9.39 -12.47
C ILE A 90 -2.66 8.53 -12.67
N VAL A 91 -1.55 8.83 -11.98
CA VAL A 91 -0.33 8.02 -12.03
C VAL A 91 -0.57 6.63 -11.42
N TYR A 92 -1.26 6.56 -10.28
CA TYR A 92 -1.66 5.31 -9.64
C TYR A 92 -2.58 4.48 -10.55
N GLU A 93 -3.60 5.12 -11.13
CA GLU A 93 -4.50 4.48 -12.08
C GLU A 93 -3.75 3.94 -13.29
N LEU A 94 -2.88 4.75 -13.90
CA LEU A 94 -2.04 4.35 -15.04
C LEU A 94 -1.21 3.11 -14.69
N PHE A 95 -0.54 3.12 -13.54
CA PHE A 95 0.28 2.00 -13.11
C PHE A 95 -0.55 0.75 -12.83
N LEU A 96 -1.70 0.89 -12.19
CA LEU A 96 -2.62 -0.20 -11.94
C LEU A 96 -3.11 -0.84 -13.24
N ARG A 97 -3.57 -0.02 -14.21
CA ARG A 97 -3.99 -0.49 -15.54
C ARG A 97 -2.85 -1.17 -16.28
N PHE A 98 -1.64 -0.62 -16.19
CA PHE A 98 -0.45 -1.22 -16.79
C PHE A 98 -0.16 -2.61 -16.22
N ILE A 99 -0.19 -2.79 -14.90
CA ILE A 99 0.07 -4.09 -14.26
C ILE A 99 -1.04 -5.11 -14.55
N GLN A 100 -2.29 -4.66 -14.61
CA GLN A 100 -3.45 -5.51 -14.86
C GLN A 100 -3.63 -5.86 -16.35
N SER A 101 -3.01 -5.10 -17.26
CA SER A 101 -3.16 -5.32 -18.69
C SER A 101 -2.59 -6.69 -19.10
N PRO A 102 -3.35 -7.52 -19.85
CA PRO A 102 -2.84 -8.78 -20.39
C PRO A 102 -1.70 -8.57 -21.40
N GLU A 103 -1.58 -7.36 -21.95
CA GLU A 103 -0.54 -6.97 -22.89
C GLU A 103 0.81 -6.70 -22.22
N THR A 104 0.84 -6.60 -20.88
CA THR A 104 2.08 -6.39 -20.13
C THR A 104 2.86 -7.69 -19.99
N ASN A 105 4.03 -7.74 -20.60
CA ASN A 105 4.94 -8.87 -20.46
C ASN A 105 5.56 -8.89 -19.06
N ALA A 106 5.06 -9.77 -18.18
CA ALA A 106 5.54 -9.89 -16.80
C ALA A 106 7.07 -10.11 -16.68
N LYS A 107 7.69 -10.86 -17.60
CA LYS A 107 9.15 -11.09 -17.57
C LYS A 107 9.92 -9.80 -17.87
N LEU A 108 9.38 -8.96 -18.75
CA LEU A 108 9.95 -7.68 -19.12
C LEU A 108 9.73 -6.64 -18.01
N ALA A 109 8.51 -6.54 -17.50
CA ALA A 109 8.16 -5.64 -16.41
C ALA A 109 9.01 -5.90 -15.15
N LYS A 110 9.27 -7.17 -14.80
CA LYS A 110 10.15 -7.55 -13.68
C LYS A 110 11.60 -7.06 -13.81
N ARG A 111 12.08 -6.71 -15.02
CA ARG A 111 13.42 -6.12 -15.19
C ARG A 111 13.48 -4.67 -14.71
N TYR A 112 12.35 -3.97 -14.71
CA TYR A 112 12.23 -2.56 -14.34
C TYR A 112 11.56 -2.35 -12.97
N ILE A 113 10.63 -3.24 -12.61
CA ILE A 113 10.04 -3.32 -11.27
C ILE A 113 10.92 -4.24 -10.44
N ASP A 114 12.10 -3.74 -10.08
CA ASP A 114 13.08 -4.47 -9.32
C ASP A 114 12.79 -4.42 -7.80
N HIS A 115 13.67 -5.04 -7.02
CA HIS A 115 13.56 -5.04 -5.57
C HIS A 115 13.61 -3.62 -4.97
N GLY A 116 14.37 -2.70 -5.57
CA GLY A 116 14.47 -1.32 -5.12
C GLY A 116 13.17 -0.55 -5.36
N PHE A 117 12.51 -0.78 -6.50
CA PHE A 117 11.18 -0.25 -6.79
C PHE A 117 10.16 -0.72 -5.74
N ILE A 118 10.17 -2.02 -5.42
CA ILE A 118 9.23 -2.61 -4.45
C ILE A 118 9.43 -2.03 -3.05
N ILE A 119 10.67 -1.86 -2.59
CA ILE A 119 10.93 -1.24 -1.27
C ILE A 119 10.36 0.17 -1.23
N ARG A 120 10.65 1.00 -2.24
CA ARG A 120 10.14 2.37 -2.26
C ARG A 120 8.62 2.42 -2.36
N LEU A 121 7.99 1.45 -3.02
CA LEU A 121 6.53 1.34 -3.07
C LEU A 121 5.96 0.96 -1.69
N LEU A 122 6.65 0.09 -0.96
CA LEU A 122 6.27 -0.29 0.39
C LEU A 122 6.41 0.88 1.39
N ASP A 123 7.44 1.71 1.24
CA ASP A 123 7.62 2.89 2.10
C ASP A 123 6.44 3.88 1.98
N LEU A 124 5.74 3.91 0.83
CA LEU A 124 4.56 4.76 0.62
C LEU A 124 3.32 4.28 1.40
N PHE A 125 3.30 3.05 1.95
CA PHE A 125 2.20 2.61 2.81
C PHE A 125 2.11 3.40 4.12
N ASP A 126 3.17 4.10 4.51
CA ASP A 126 3.13 4.99 5.68
C ASP A 126 2.47 6.36 5.37
N SER A 127 1.90 6.53 4.18
CA SER A 127 1.13 7.72 3.80
C SER A 127 -0.09 7.92 4.71
N GLU A 128 -0.33 9.16 5.13
CA GLU A 128 -1.51 9.53 5.91
C GLU A 128 -2.79 9.50 5.05
N ASP A 129 -2.66 9.61 3.71
CA ASP A 129 -3.80 9.60 2.79
C ASP A 129 -4.33 8.17 2.56
N PRO A 130 -5.55 7.82 3.03
CA PRO A 130 -6.11 6.48 2.85
C PRO A 130 -6.31 6.10 1.39
N ARG A 131 -6.50 7.08 0.50
CA ARG A 131 -6.70 6.84 -0.93
C ARG A 131 -5.42 6.31 -1.57
N GLU A 132 -4.26 6.83 -1.15
CA GLU A 132 -2.96 6.35 -1.59
C GLU A 132 -2.74 4.90 -1.16
N ARG A 133 -3.03 4.60 0.12
CA ARG A 133 -2.90 3.26 0.67
C ARG A 133 -3.77 2.23 -0.05
N GLU A 134 -4.99 2.58 -0.44
CA GLU A 134 -5.88 1.68 -1.18
C GLU A 134 -5.35 1.34 -2.59
N TYR A 135 -4.78 2.31 -3.29
CA TYR A 135 -4.12 2.07 -4.58
C TYR A 135 -2.88 1.20 -4.41
N LEU A 136 -2.02 1.52 -3.44
CA LEU A 136 -0.82 0.74 -3.13
C LEU A 136 -1.17 -0.71 -2.77
N LYS A 137 -2.21 -0.92 -1.96
CA LYS A 137 -2.74 -2.24 -1.60
C LYS A 137 -3.05 -3.06 -2.83
N THR A 138 -3.84 -2.48 -3.73
CA THR A 138 -4.26 -3.14 -4.98
C THR A 138 -3.07 -3.44 -5.88
N ILE A 139 -2.15 -2.49 -6.07
CA ILE A 139 -0.95 -2.64 -6.90
C ILE A 139 -0.03 -3.73 -6.35
N LEU A 140 0.27 -3.69 -5.06
CA LEU A 140 1.20 -4.62 -4.42
C LEU A 140 0.63 -6.05 -4.41
N HIS A 141 -0.68 -6.20 -4.19
CA HIS A 141 -1.35 -7.50 -4.31
C HIS A 141 -1.19 -8.09 -5.72
N ARG A 142 -1.16 -7.26 -6.78
CA ARG A 142 -1.00 -7.72 -8.18
C ARG A 142 0.45 -8.04 -8.56
N ILE A 143 1.42 -7.28 -8.06
CA ILE A 143 2.86 -7.52 -8.32
C ILE A 143 3.39 -8.70 -7.49
N TYR A 144 2.64 -9.12 -6.46
CA TYR A 144 3.06 -10.05 -5.42
C TYR A 144 4.05 -11.14 -5.87
N ASP A 145 5.26 -11.04 -5.32
CA ASP A 145 6.39 -11.95 -5.56
C ASP A 145 6.91 -12.46 -4.21
N LYS A 146 7.66 -13.58 -4.22
CA LYS A 146 8.28 -14.16 -3.02
C LYS A 146 9.12 -13.13 -2.24
N PHE A 147 9.71 -12.14 -2.93
CA PHE A 147 10.48 -11.06 -2.32
C PHE A 147 9.63 -10.07 -1.52
N ILE A 148 8.39 -9.81 -1.96
CA ILE A 148 7.47 -8.89 -1.28
C ILE A 148 7.17 -9.39 0.14
N ARG A 149 7.03 -10.71 0.33
CA ARG A 149 6.86 -11.29 1.69
C ARG A 149 7.98 -10.90 2.65
N LYS A 150 9.23 -10.97 2.20
CA LYS A 150 10.38 -10.67 3.06
C LYS A 150 10.41 -9.19 3.43
N ALA A 151 10.12 -8.31 2.46
CA ALA A 151 10.09 -6.87 2.70
C ALA A 151 8.94 -6.46 3.63
N ILE A 152 7.74 -7.00 3.42
CA ILE A 152 6.59 -6.78 4.32
C ILE A 152 6.92 -7.26 5.75
N ASN A 153 7.53 -8.44 5.91
CA ASN A 153 7.92 -8.94 7.22
C ASN A 153 8.91 -8.02 7.95
N ASN A 154 9.83 -7.39 7.22
CA ASN A 154 10.75 -6.41 7.81
C ASN A 154 10.02 -5.17 8.30
N ILE A 155 8.99 -4.70 7.59
CA ILE A 155 8.16 -3.56 8.02
C ILE A 155 7.41 -3.92 9.30
N PHE A 156 6.81 -5.11 9.36
CA PHE A 156 6.16 -5.59 10.58
C PHE A 156 7.14 -5.71 11.74
N TYR A 157 8.36 -6.19 11.51
CA TYR A 157 9.39 -6.25 12.53
C TYR A 157 9.71 -4.85 13.07
N ARG A 158 9.96 -3.88 12.18
CA ARG A 158 10.20 -2.49 12.57
C ARG A 158 9.02 -1.88 13.31
N PHE A 159 7.79 -2.11 12.86
CA PHE A 159 6.59 -1.63 13.51
C PHE A 159 6.43 -2.18 14.94
N ILE A 160 6.62 -3.49 15.12
CA ILE A 160 6.42 -4.16 16.42
C ILE A 160 7.54 -3.84 17.41
N PHE A 161 8.78 -3.71 16.93
CA PHE A 161 9.95 -3.62 17.81
C PHE A 161 10.57 -2.22 17.90
N GLU A 162 10.28 -1.31 16.97
CA GLU A 162 10.97 -0.01 16.90
C GLU A 162 10.02 1.19 16.91
N THR A 163 9.05 1.27 15.99
CA THR A 163 8.31 2.53 15.78
C THR A 163 6.96 2.60 16.48
N GLU A 164 6.29 1.47 16.72
CA GLU A 164 4.91 1.35 17.24
C GLU A 164 3.82 2.15 16.48
N LYS A 165 4.19 2.93 15.46
CA LYS A 165 3.30 3.69 14.57
C LYS A 165 3.66 3.39 13.12
N HIS A 166 2.65 3.10 12.32
CA HIS A 166 2.71 2.98 10.86
C HIS A 166 1.30 3.03 10.28
N ASN A 167 1.04 3.93 9.34
CA ASN A 167 -0.33 4.24 8.89
C ASN A 167 -0.96 3.11 8.05
N GLY A 168 -0.16 2.37 7.27
CA GLY A 168 -0.65 1.32 6.36
C GLY A 168 -0.61 -0.12 6.86
N ILE A 169 -0.59 -0.35 8.18
CA ILE A 169 -0.50 -1.72 8.73
C ILE A 169 -1.74 -2.55 8.38
N ALA A 170 -2.93 -1.95 8.42
CA ALA A 170 -4.18 -2.64 8.11
C ALA A 170 -4.18 -3.17 6.66
N GLU A 171 -3.77 -2.33 5.70
CA GLU A 171 -3.73 -2.67 4.28
C GLU A 171 -2.66 -3.74 4.00
N LEU A 172 -1.50 -3.68 4.66
CA LEU A 172 -0.49 -4.72 4.56
C LEU A 172 -0.98 -6.08 5.11
N LEU A 173 -1.72 -6.07 6.22
CA LEU A 173 -2.34 -7.26 6.79
C LEU A 173 -3.40 -7.84 5.84
N GLU A 174 -4.21 -7.02 5.18
CA GLU A 174 -5.17 -7.49 4.17
C GLU A 174 -4.49 -8.20 2.98
N ILE A 175 -3.34 -7.70 2.53
CA ILE A 175 -2.56 -8.30 1.44
C ILE A 175 -1.99 -9.65 1.89
N LEU A 176 -1.31 -9.68 3.06
CA LEU A 176 -0.85 -10.93 3.66
C LEU A 176 -1.98 -11.92 3.85
N GLY A 177 -3.14 -11.36 4.19
CA GLY A 177 -4.40 -12.01 4.13
C GLY A 177 -4.59 -12.70 2.78
N SER A 178 -4.95 -11.96 1.74
CA SER A 178 -5.26 -12.54 0.43
C SER A 178 -4.27 -13.61 -0.07
N ILE A 179 -2.97 -13.43 0.22
CA ILE A 179 -1.91 -14.41 -0.03
C ILE A 179 -2.10 -15.75 0.71
N ILE A 180 -2.31 -15.71 2.02
CA ILE A 180 -2.49 -16.91 2.85
C ILE A 180 -3.73 -17.69 2.41
N ASN A 181 -4.82 -17.00 2.04
CA ASN A 181 -6.04 -17.63 1.53
C ASN A 181 -5.79 -18.37 0.20
N GLY A 182 -4.80 -17.93 -0.57
CA GLY A 182 -4.35 -18.59 -1.79
C GLY A 182 -3.41 -19.78 -1.57
N PHE A 183 -3.03 -20.13 -0.33
CA PHE A 183 -2.15 -21.27 -0.09
C PHE A 183 -2.81 -22.59 -0.45
N ALA A 184 -2.21 -23.31 -1.40
CA ALA A 184 -2.58 -24.67 -1.71
C ALA A 184 -2.24 -25.61 -0.53
N LEU A 185 -3.10 -26.59 -0.32
CA LEU A 185 -2.92 -27.62 0.69
C LEU A 185 -2.33 -28.88 0.04
N PRO A 186 -1.44 -29.62 0.73
CA PRO A 186 -0.93 -29.36 2.09
C PRO A 186 0.04 -28.18 2.16
N LEU A 187 0.01 -27.44 3.28
CA LEU A 187 0.91 -26.30 3.48
C LEU A 187 2.37 -26.76 3.51
N LYS A 188 3.21 -26.07 2.75
CA LYS A 188 4.68 -26.21 2.84
C LYS A 188 5.18 -25.69 4.17
N GLU A 189 6.32 -26.19 4.62
CA GLU A 189 6.95 -25.78 5.89
C GLU A 189 7.22 -24.26 5.93
N GLU A 190 7.59 -23.66 4.81
CA GLU A 190 7.75 -22.20 4.67
C GLU A 190 6.44 -21.42 4.95
N HIS A 191 5.28 -21.99 4.62
CA HIS A 191 3.99 -21.35 4.89
C HIS A 191 3.57 -21.51 6.35
N LYS A 192 3.89 -22.64 6.99
CA LYS A 192 3.66 -22.85 8.43
C LYS A 192 4.46 -21.84 9.27
N LEU A 193 5.76 -21.70 8.97
CA LEU A 193 6.61 -20.71 9.63
C LEU A 193 6.07 -19.29 9.44
N PHE A 194 5.61 -18.97 8.23
CA PHE A 194 4.99 -17.69 7.94
C PHE A 194 3.73 -17.43 8.78
N LEU A 195 2.85 -18.42 8.92
CA LEU A 195 1.63 -18.31 9.75
C LEU A 195 1.95 -18.12 11.23
N VAL A 196 2.95 -18.83 11.77
CA VAL A 196 3.39 -18.65 13.16
C VAL A 196 3.93 -17.25 13.38
N CYS A 197 4.77 -16.74 12.46
CA CYS A 197 5.26 -15.37 12.51
C CYS A 197 4.10 -14.36 12.45
N HIS A 198 3.18 -14.52 11.51
CA HIS A 198 2.03 -13.63 11.35
C HIS A 198 1.12 -13.64 12.58
N PHE A 199 0.83 -14.80 13.16
CA PHE A 199 0.03 -14.91 14.39
C PHE A 199 0.69 -14.20 15.58
N HIS A 200 2.00 -14.41 15.77
CA HIS A 200 2.76 -13.75 16.82
C HIS A 200 2.93 -12.23 16.56
N MET A 201 2.92 -11.80 15.30
CA MET A 201 2.88 -10.39 14.96
C MET A 201 1.52 -9.80 15.36
N SER A 202 0.42 -10.37 14.87
CA SER A 202 -0.93 -9.89 15.19
C SER A 202 -1.22 -9.86 16.68
N SER A 203 -0.75 -10.84 17.47
CA SER A 203 -0.95 -10.84 18.93
C SER A 203 -0.19 -9.74 19.68
N ARG A 204 0.81 -9.10 19.05
CA ARG A 204 1.58 -7.98 19.61
C ARG A 204 1.07 -6.62 19.16
N ILE A 205 0.24 -6.56 18.14
CA ILE A 205 -0.33 -5.29 17.69
C ILE A 205 -1.38 -4.88 18.71
N ASP A 206 -1.19 -3.72 19.35
CA ASP A 206 -2.25 -3.11 20.13
C ASP A 206 -3.32 -2.60 19.15
N HIS A 207 -4.37 -3.37 18.97
CA HIS A 207 -5.43 -3.09 18.01
C HIS A 207 -6.21 -1.81 18.32
N SER A 208 -6.13 -1.30 19.55
CA SER A 208 -6.67 0.03 19.90
C SER A 208 -5.94 1.18 19.20
N ARG A 209 -4.73 0.92 18.69
CA ARG A 209 -3.87 1.89 17.99
C ARG A 209 -3.96 1.80 16.47
N LEU A 210 -4.74 0.86 15.92
CA LEU A 210 -4.97 0.79 14.49
C LEU A 210 -6.03 1.84 14.11
N PRO A 211 -5.81 2.64 13.06
CA PRO A 211 -6.86 3.48 12.49
C PRO A 211 -7.88 2.56 11.82
N LEU A 212 -8.87 2.10 12.59
CA LEU A 212 -9.95 1.28 12.08
C LEU A 212 -10.93 2.19 11.31
N PRO A 213 -11.39 1.78 10.11
CA PRO A 213 -12.56 2.42 9.50
C PRO A 213 -13.74 2.34 10.48
N HIS A 214 -14.56 3.40 10.56
CA HIS A 214 -15.78 3.43 11.38
C HIS A 214 -16.74 2.25 11.10
N ASP A 215 -16.58 1.57 9.97
CA ASP A 215 -17.23 0.32 9.65
C ASP A 215 -16.32 -0.86 10.07
N GLY A 216 -16.64 -1.46 11.21
CA GLY A 216 -15.93 -2.59 11.81
C GLY A 216 -15.77 -3.81 10.90
N MET A 217 -14.76 -3.79 10.02
CA MET A 217 -14.45 -4.90 9.13
C MET A 217 -13.72 -6.00 9.91
N LEU A 218 -14.50 -6.95 10.42
CA LEU A 218 -14.04 -8.25 10.90
C LEU A 218 -13.36 -9.01 9.76
N VAL A 219 -12.04 -9.01 9.74
CA VAL A 219 -11.27 -9.92 8.89
C VAL A 219 -11.14 -11.26 9.63
N LEU A 220 -12.24 -12.03 9.66
CA LEU A 220 -12.23 -13.42 10.12
C LEU A 220 -11.55 -14.27 9.05
N TRP A 221 -10.40 -14.81 9.40
CA TRP A 221 -9.58 -15.63 8.53
C TRP A 221 -9.67 -17.09 8.92
N GLU A 222 -10.76 -17.73 8.51
CA GLU A 222 -10.84 -19.20 8.51
C GLU A 222 -10.00 -19.74 7.34
N LEU A 223 -8.75 -20.08 7.63
CA LEU A 223 -8.06 -21.08 6.84
C LEU A 223 -8.87 -22.38 6.98
N ARG A 224 -9.69 -22.72 5.96
CA ARG A 224 -10.57 -23.91 5.93
C ARG A 224 -9.86 -25.25 6.22
N SER A 225 -8.55 -25.27 6.43
CA SER A 225 -7.77 -26.47 6.70
C SER A 225 -6.64 -26.28 7.71
N VAL A 226 -6.58 -25.13 8.37
CA VAL A 226 -5.75 -24.93 9.56
C VAL A 226 -6.58 -24.15 10.56
N PRO A 227 -6.97 -24.71 11.71
CA PRO A 227 -7.67 -23.95 12.73
C PRO A 227 -6.66 -22.95 13.33
N ILE A 228 -6.55 -21.77 12.72
CA ILE A 228 -5.90 -20.61 13.30
C ILE A 228 -7.02 -19.59 13.45
N LEU A 229 -7.55 -19.48 14.67
CA LEU A 229 -8.60 -18.54 15.00
C LEU A 229 -7.95 -17.15 15.19
N PHE A 230 -8.24 -16.21 14.29
CA PHE A 230 -7.96 -14.79 14.52
C PHE A 230 -9.18 -14.17 15.22
N VAL A 231 -9.01 -13.65 16.43
CA VAL A 231 -10.04 -12.89 17.16
C VAL A 231 -9.50 -11.49 17.38
N LEU A 232 -10.14 -10.48 16.78
CA LEU A 232 -9.91 -9.07 17.12
C LEU A 232 -11.21 -8.43 17.54
N PHE A 233 -11.18 -7.85 18.74
CA PHE A 233 -12.32 -7.35 19.49
C PHE A 233 -12.93 -6.10 18.85
N SER A 234 -14.27 -6.07 18.81
CA SER A 234 -15.05 -4.85 18.67
C SER A 234 -14.97 -4.04 19.97
N SER A 235 -14.93 -2.71 19.87
CA SER A 235 -14.89 -1.76 21.00
C SER A 235 -16.17 -1.72 21.84
N THR A 236 -16.95 -2.79 21.89
CA THR A 236 -18.10 -2.91 22.79
C THR A 236 -17.66 -3.56 24.11
N PRO A 237 -17.96 -2.97 25.30
CA PRO A 237 -17.43 -3.42 26.59
C PRO A 237 -17.94 -4.79 27.07
N GLU A 238 -18.66 -5.55 26.25
CA GLU A 238 -19.49 -6.69 26.68
C GLU A 238 -18.94 -8.08 26.34
N TYR A 239 -17.79 -8.19 25.67
CA TYR A 239 -17.18 -9.49 25.41
C TYR A 239 -15.78 -9.57 26.02
N ASN A 240 -15.73 -9.90 27.30
CA ASN A 240 -14.57 -10.55 27.91
C ASN A 240 -14.64 -12.05 27.61
N SER A 241 -13.49 -12.65 27.27
CA SER A 241 -13.20 -14.09 27.19
C SER A 241 -13.45 -14.75 25.82
N TYR A 242 -12.39 -15.07 25.06
CA TYR A 242 -12.33 -16.31 24.27
C TYR A 242 -10.90 -16.84 24.14
N PHE A 243 -10.81 -18.17 24.18
CA PHE A 243 -9.65 -19.03 24.40
C PHE A 243 -8.87 -19.39 23.12
N PHE A 244 -7.59 -19.73 23.31
CA PHE A 244 -6.63 -20.26 22.33
C PHE A 244 -6.85 -21.75 22.02
N PHE A 245 -6.60 -22.14 20.77
CA PHE A 245 -6.07 -23.45 20.38
C PHE A 245 -5.02 -23.28 19.29
#